data_AF-A0AA43Q7F8-F1
#
_entry.id   AF-A0AA43Q7F8-F1
#
_cell.length_a   1.000
_cell.length_b   1.000
_cell.length_c   1.000
_cell.angle_alpha   90.00
_cell.angle_beta   90.00
_cell.angle_gamma   90.00
#
_symmetry.space_group_name_H-M   'P 1'
#
loop_
_entity.id
_entity.type
_entity.pdbx_description
1 polymer ?
#
loop_
_entity_poly.entity_id
_entity_poly.type
_entity_poly.pdbx_seq_one_letter_code
_entity_poly.pdbx_strand_id
1 'polypeptide(L)' 'MSFTIEQIAEEALALPSDARALLADRLVESLDPLEDVYIRQLWAAEARTRRDDVRSGAVTTIPGQDALESVRKSVTK' A
#
# COMPACT_ATOMS: atom_id res chain seq x y z
N MET A 1 27.20 -4.49 -15.13
CA MET A 1 26.94 -3.53 -16.22
C MET A 1 25.92 -2.53 -15.71
N SER A 2 26.15 -1.21 -15.82
CA SER A 2 25.12 -0.22 -15.48
C SER A 2 24.50 0.30 -16.77
N PHE A 3 23.23 0.00 -17.00
CA PHE A 3 22.43 0.66 -18.02
C PHE A 3 21.90 1.98 -17.45
N THR A 4 21.77 3.02 -18.29
CA THR A 4 21.08 4.24 -17.88
C THR A 4 19.57 4.02 -17.85
N ILE A 5 18.84 4.88 -17.14
CA ILE A 5 17.37 4.78 -17.07
C ILE A 5 16.76 4.92 -18.46
N GLU A 6 17.34 5.80 -19.29
CA GLU A 6 16.90 6.05 -20.67
C GLU A 6 17.07 4.81 -21.54
N GLN A 7 18.19 4.10 -21.41
CA GLN A 7 18.42 2.84 -22.13
C GLN A 7 17.42 1.75 -21.71
N ILE A 8 17.14 1.64 -20.41
CA ILE A 8 16.15 0.68 -19.90
C ILE A 8 14.75 1.04 -20.40
N ALA A 9 14.40 2.32 -20.41
CA ALA A 9 13.10 2.81 -20.86
C ALA A 9 12.91 2.57 -22.37
N GLU A 10 13.93 2.81 -23.18
CA GLU A 10 13.89 2.57 -24.63
C GLU A 10 13.63 1.08 -24.94
N GLU A 11 14.38 0.18 -24.32
CA GLU A 11 14.21 -1.27 -24.48
C GLU A 11 12.84 -1.74 -23.96
N ALA A 12 12.38 -1.21 -22.82
CA ALA A 12 11.07 -1.54 -22.27
C ALA A 12 9.92 -1.09 -23.20
N LEU A 13 10.05 0.08 -23.84
CA LEU A 13 9.04 0.59 -24.77
C LEU A 13 9.01 -0.17 -26.08
N ALA A 14 10.13 -0.79 -26.49
CA ALA A 14 10.21 -1.65 -27.67
C ALA A 14 9.48 -3.01 -27.49
N LEU A 15 9.19 -3.41 -26.26
CA LEU A 15 8.47 -4.66 -25.99
C LEU A 15 7.01 -4.62 -26.47
N PRO A 16 6.42 -5.78 -26.82
CA PRO A 16 4.98 -5.92 -27.03
C PRO A 16 4.15 -5.49 -25.81
N SER A 17 2.88 -5.11 -26.03
CA SER A 17 2.05 -4.47 -25.00
C SER A 17 1.81 -5.33 -23.76
N ASP A 18 1.69 -6.65 -23.92
CA ASP A 18 1.53 -7.63 -22.84
C ASP A 18 2.81 -7.76 -22.00
N ALA A 19 3.97 -7.82 -22.64
CA ALA A 19 5.27 -7.85 -21.96
C ALA A 19 5.55 -6.55 -21.19
N ARG A 20 5.13 -5.39 -21.72
CA ARG A 20 5.21 -4.12 -20.98
C ARG A 20 4.32 -4.09 -19.75
N ALA A 21 3.09 -4.60 -19.84
CA ALA A 21 2.19 -4.69 -18.69
C ALA A 21 2.79 -5.57 -17.60
N LEU A 22 3.31 -6.74 -17.96
CA LEU A 22 3.99 -7.64 -17.03
C LEU A 22 5.21 -6.98 -16.36
N LEU A 23 6.03 -6.25 -17.13
CA LEU A 23 7.18 -5.53 -16.59
C LEU A 23 6.74 -4.40 -15.64
N ALA A 24 5.70 -3.66 -15.98
CA ALA A 24 5.14 -2.62 -15.13
C ALA A 24 4.65 -3.19 -13.79
N ASP A 25 3.94 -4.32 -13.82
CA ASP A 25 3.49 -5.01 -12.59
C ASP A 25 4.68 -5.39 -11.71
N ARG A 26 5.73 -5.99 -12.28
CA ARG A 26 6.94 -6.35 -11.53
C ARG A 26 7.68 -5.15 -10.96
N LEU A 27 7.74 -4.04 -11.70
CA LEU A 27 8.34 -2.81 -11.21
C LEU A 27 7.50 -2.24 -10.06
N VAL A 28 6.18 -2.22 -10.17
CA VAL A 28 5.28 -1.79 -9.09
C VAL A 28 5.43 -2.68 -7.85
N GLU A 29 5.51 -4.00 -8.01
CA GLU A 29 5.80 -4.93 -6.91
C GLU A 29 7.17 -4.65 -6.26
N SER A 30 8.17 -4.26 -7.04
CA SER A 30 9.49 -3.88 -6.51
C SER A 30 9.48 -2.53 -5.78
N LEU A 31 8.49 -1.67 -6.08
CA LEU A 31 8.24 -0.42 -5.39
C LEU A 31 7.43 -0.61 -4.11
N ASP A 32 6.82 -1.79 -3.90
CA ASP A 32 6.18 -2.10 -2.63
C ASP A 32 7.27 -1.98 -1.54
N PRO A 33 7.10 -1.10 -0.54
CA PRO A 33 8.07 -0.88 0.53
C PRO A 33 8.08 -2.11 1.45
N LEU A 34 8.52 -3.26 0.92
CA LEU A 34 8.61 -4.52 1.63
C LEU A 34 9.63 -4.46 2.78
N GLU A 35 10.36 -3.36 2.96
CA GLU A 35 11.42 -3.26 3.97
C GLU A 35 11.63 -1.88 4.60
N ASP A 36 10.67 -0.95 4.57
CA ASP A 36 10.77 0.12 5.57
C ASP A 36 10.35 -0.44 6.94
N VAL A 37 11.31 -1.15 7.55
CA VAL A 37 11.21 -1.76 8.88
C VAL A 37 10.76 -0.71 9.89
N TYR A 38 11.16 0.55 9.70
CA TYR A 38 10.74 1.65 10.55
C TYR A 38 9.25 1.97 10.37
N ILE A 39 8.76 2.09 9.14
CA ILE A 39 7.32 2.25 8.88
C ILE A 39 6.54 1.06 9.47
N ARG A 40 6.97 -0.18 9.24
CA ARG A 40 6.31 -1.37 9.81
C ARG A 40 6.26 -1.34 11.34
N GLN A 41 7.34 -0.92 12.00
CA GLN A 41 7.38 -0.77 13.45
C GLN A 41 6.41 0.31 13.94
N LEU A 42 6.34 1.46 13.26
CA LEU A 42 5.38 2.52 13.59
C LEU A 42 3.93 2.05 13.45
N TRP A 43 3.59 1.37 12.34
CA TRP A 43 2.26 0.80 12.13
C TRP A 43 1.90 -0.24 13.20
N ALA A 44 2.84 -1.12 13.55
CA ALA A 44 2.63 -2.12 14.59
C ALA A 44 2.45 -1.49 15.98
N ALA A 45 3.19 -0.43 16.29
CA ALA A 45 3.03 0.33 17.52
C ALA A 45 1.65 0.99 17.59
N GLU A 46 1.25 1.71 16.54
CA GLU A 46 -0.06 2.37 16.46
C GLU A 46 -1.21 1.36 16.57
N ALA A 47 -1.13 0.22 15.88
CA ALA A 47 -2.14 -0.83 15.97
C ALA A 47 -2.30 -1.38 17.39
N ARG A 48 -1.19 -1.54 18.14
CA ARG A 48 -1.24 -1.97 19.54
C ARG A 48 -1.87 -0.90 20.42
N THR A 49 -1.46 0.36 20.27
CA THR A 49 -2.03 1.50 21.01
C THR A 49 -3.54 1.56 20.82
N ARG A 50 -4.04 1.57 19.58
CA ARG A 50 -5.48 1.63 19.28
C ARG A 50 -6.26 0.46 19.87
N ARG A 51 -5.69 -0.75 19.82
CA ARG A 51 -6.30 -1.94 20.43
C ARG A 51 -6.43 -1.78 21.95
N ASP A 52 -5.40 -1.26 22.59
CA ASP A 52 -5.37 -1.11 24.05
C ASP A 52 -6.27 0.04 24.52
N ASP A 53 -6.39 1.12 23.75
CA ASP A 53 -7.37 2.19 23.98
C ASP A 53 -8.81 1.66 23.92
N VAL A 54 -9.11 0.81 22.94
CA VAL A 54 -10.43 0.15 22.83
C VAL A 54 -10.68 -0.77 24.02
N ARG A 55 -9.70 -1.60 24.40
CA ARG A 55 -9.84 -2.57 25.50
C ARG A 55 -9.95 -1.90 26.87
N SER A 56 -9.27 -0.77 27.06
CA SER A 56 -9.33 0.01 28.29
C SER A 56 -10.57 0.91 28.38
N GLY A 57 -11.31 1.08 27.27
CA GLY A 57 -12.44 2.01 27.20
C GLY A 57 -12.02 3.48 27.14
N ALA A 58 -10.74 3.76 26.84
CA ALA A 58 -10.23 5.13 26.67
C ALA A 58 -10.86 5.85 25.47
N VAL A 59 -11.39 5.08 24.51
CA VAL A 59 -12.07 5.61 23.32
C VAL A 59 -13.49 5.06 23.20
N THR A 60 -14.40 5.88 22.67
CA THR A 60 -15.74 5.42 22.29
C THR A 60 -15.67 4.68 20.97
N THR A 61 -16.16 3.44 20.94
CA THR A 61 -16.20 2.64 19.72
C THR A 61 -17.50 2.86 18.95
N ILE A 62 -17.45 2.59 17.65
CA ILE A 62 -18.63 2.53 16.79
C ILE A 62 -18.85 1.08 16.33
N PRO A 63 -20.10 0.64 16.13
CA PRO A 63 -20.37 -0.67 15.55
C PRO A 63 -19.69 -0.82 14.17
N GLY A 64 -19.09 -1.99 13.93
CA GLY A 64 -18.31 -2.22 12.72
C GLY A 64 -19.10 -2.09 11.41
N GLN A 65 -20.40 -2.43 11.43
CA GLN A 65 -21.26 -2.28 10.25
C GLN A 65 -21.45 -0.80 9.89
N ASP A 66 -21.76 0.03 10.88
CA ASP A 66 -21.96 1.48 10.71
C ASP A 66 -20.67 2.15 10.19
N ALA A 67 -19.52 1.76 10.73
CA ALA A 67 -18.21 2.22 10.28
C ALA A 67 -17.96 1.93 8.80
N LEU A 68 -18.17 0.66 8.39
CA LEU A 68 -17.94 0.23 7.01
C LEU A 68 -18.95 0.87 6.04
N GLU A 69 -20.20 1.05 6.45
CA GLU A 69 -21.20 1.75 5.64
C GLU A 69 -20.80 3.21 5.38
N SER A 70 -20.31 3.92 6.40
CA SER A 70 -19.82 5.29 6.27
C SER A 70 -18.67 5.40 5.26
N VAL A 71 -17.70 4.49 5.33
CA VAL A 71 -16.57 4.45 4.38
C VAL A 71 -17.07 4.22 2.95
N ARG A 72 -17.96 3.23 2.72
CA ARG A 72 -18.51 2.96 1.38
C ARG A 72 -19.21 4.17 0.78
N LYS A 73 -19.98 4.90 1.59
CA LYS A 73 -20.64 6.16 1.17
C LYS A 73 -19.63 7.24 0.77
N SER A 74 -18.48 7.31 1.45
CA SER A 74 -17.45 8.33 1.14
C SER A 74 -16.68 8.10 -0.17
N VAL A 75 -16.60 6.85 -0.65
CA VAL A 75 -15.82 6.50 -1.85
C VAL A 75 -16.67 6.32 -3.12
N THR A 76 -17.99 6.22 -2.99
CA THR A 76 -18.90 5.96 -4.14
C THR A 76 -19.43 7.26 -4.74
N LYS A 77 -18.54 8.19 -5.12
CA LYS A 77 -18.95 9.45 -5.75
C LYS A 77 -19.19 9.31 -7.25
#